data_AF-Q7XBB1-F1
#
_entry.id   AF-Q7XBB1-F1
#
_cell.length_a   1.000
_cell.length_b   1.000
_cell.length_c   1.000
_cell.angle_alpha   90.00
_cell.angle_beta   90.00
_cell.angle_gamma   90.00
#
_symmetry.space_group_name_H-M   'P 1'
#
loop_
_entity.id
_entity.type
_entity.pdbx_description
1 polymer ?
#
loop_
_entity_poly.entity_id
_entity_poly.type
_entity_poly.pdbx_seq_one_letter_code
_entity_poly.pdbx_strand_id
1 'polypeptide(L)'
;LWPSNYSNPKIPSNCKGALFGARKVYPQLQLNLKISWPDVKSGNETNFWQSEWNKHGTCSERTLNQMQYFERSDEMWNSYNITEILKNASIVPHP
;
A
#
# COMPACT_ATOMS: atom_id res chain seq x y z
N LEU A 1 0.78 -1.68 -2.60
CA LEU A 1 0.23 -2.18 -3.88
C LEU A 1 1.11 -1.70 -5.03
N TRP A 2 1.77 -2.59 -5.77
CA TRP A 2 2.66 -2.17 -6.86
C TRP A 2 2.13 -2.66 -8.20
N PRO A 3 1.77 -1.75 -9.14
CA PRO A 3 1.46 -2.16 -10.51
C PRO A 3 2.65 -2.88 -11.14
N SER A 4 2.39 -3.90 -11.96
CA SER A 4 3.43 -4.69 -12.60
C SER A 4 3.10 -4.93 -14.07
N ASN A 5 4.13 -5.01 -14.91
CA ASN A 5 4.02 -5.46 -16.30
C ASN A 5 4.46 -6.93 -16.50
N TYR A 6 4.44 -7.75 -15.44
CA TYR A 6 4.91 -9.14 -15.35
C TYR A 6 6.41 -9.36 -15.59
N SER A 7 7.02 -8.61 -16.49
CA SER A 7 8.37 -8.88 -17.01
C SER A 7 9.47 -8.44 -16.04
N ASN A 8 9.20 -7.46 -15.18
CA ASN A 8 10.14 -7.04 -14.16
C ASN A 8 9.40 -6.48 -12.93
N PRO A 9 9.72 -6.99 -11.72
CA PRO A 9 8.97 -6.65 -10.50
C PRO A 9 9.16 -5.19 -10.04
N LYS A 10 10.15 -4.47 -10.58
CA LYS A 10 10.43 -3.06 -10.25
C LYS A 10 9.74 -2.07 -11.20
N ILE A 11 9.09 -2.56 -12.25
CA ILE A 11 8.42 -1.72 -13.24
C ILE A 11 6.95 -2.13 -13.45
N PRO A 12 6.07 -1.15 -13.74
CA PRO A 12 6.38 0.29 -13.81
C PRO A 12 6.61 0.95 -12.44
N SER A 13 7.45 1.99 -12.41
CA SER A 13 7.66 2.86 -11.25
C SER A 13 8.01 4.28 -11.69
N ASN A 14 7.79 5.27 -10.81
CA ASN A 14 7.99 6.70 -11.04
C ASN A 14 7.26 7.21 -12.29
N CYS A 15 6.02 6.75 -12.51
CA CYS A 15 5.21 7.18 -13.64
C CYS A 15 4.80 8.65 -13.51
N LYS A 16 4.58 9.32 -14.64
CA LYS A 16 4.01 10.66 -14.65
C LYS A 16 2.56 10.58 -14.14
N GLY A 17 2.22 11.41 -13.16
CA GLY A 17 0.89 11.47 -12.54
C GLY A 17 0.80 12.58 -11.50
N ALA A 18 -0.35 12.72 -10.87
CA ALA A 18 -0.52 13.68 -9.78
C ALA A 18 0.28 13.23 -8.55
N LEU A 19 1.04 14.16 -7.96
CA LEU A 19 1.73 13.90 -6.69
C LEU A 19 0.74 13.67 -5.56
N PHE A 20 1.21 13.00 -4.51
CA PHE A 20 0.45 12.70 -3.32
C PHE A 20 -0.17 13.95 -2.71
N GLY A 21 -1.49 13.92 -2.52
CA GLY A 21 -2.22 14.91 -1.74
C GLY A 21 -2.77 14.28 -0.47
N ALA A 22 -2.23 14.62 0.71
CA ALA A 22 -2.67 14.06 1.99
C ALA A 22 -4.19 14.20 2.23
N ARG A 23 -4.79 15.29 1.75
CA ARG A 23 -6.24 15.55 1.84
C ARG A 23 -7.11 14.57 1.05
N LYS A 24 -6.54 13.85 0.08
CA LYS A 24 -7.24 12.83 -0.72
C LYS A 24 -7.36 11.49 0.00
N VAL A 25 -6.66 11.33 1.15
CA VAL A 25 -6.82 10.18 2.03
C VAL A 25 -7.66 10.67 3.21
N TYR A 26 -8.94 10.30 3.25
CA TYR A 26 -9.86 10.80 4.28
C TYR A 26 -9.51 10.26 5.67
N PRO A 27 -9.88 10.96 6.76
CA PRO A 27 -9.39 10.64 8.11
C PRO A 27 -9.59 9.19 8.56
N GLN A 28 -10.75 8.59 8.27
CA GLN A 28 -11.01 7.20 8.63
C GLN A 28 -10.09 6.22 7.88
N LEU A 29 -9.81 6.44 6.60
CA LEU A 29 -8.86 5.62 5.85
C LEU A 29 -7.43 5.77 6.40
N GLN A 30 -7.03 6.96 6.86
CA GLN A 30 -5.73 7.13 7.52
C GLN A 30 -5.62 6.29 8.79
N LEU A 31 -6.68 6.20 9.59
CA LEU A 31 -6.69 5.34 10.79
C LEU A 31 -6.57 3.86 10.42
N ASN A 32 -7.28 3.41 9.39
CA ASN A 32 -7.17 2.04 8.89
C ASN A 32 -5.73 1.74 8.39
N LEU A 33 -5.18 2.62 7.55
CA LEU A 33 -3.84 2.48 6.98
C LEU A 33 -2.73 2.49 8.04
N LYS A 34 -2.92 3.16 9.20
CA LYS A 34 -1.96 3.06 10.31
C LYS A 34 -1.86 1.64 10.88
N ILE A 35 -2.89 0.82 10.71
CA ILE A 35 -2.91 -0.58 11.12
C ILE A 35 -2.48 -1.48 9.96
N SER A 36 -3.08 -1.31 8.79
CA SER A 36 -2.88 -2.19 7.64
C SER A 36 -1.61 -1.91 6.85
N TRP A 37 -1.09 -0.67 6.90
CA TRP A 37 0.09 -0.25 6.15
C TRP A 37 0.96 0.78 6.89
N PRO A 38 1.50 0.44 8.07
CA PRO A 38 2.34 1.33 8.88
C PRO A 38 3.74 1.54 8.28
N ASP A 39 4.37 2.67 8.62
CA ASP A 39 5.82 2.82 8.47
C ASP A 39 6.55 2.17 9.64
N VAL A 40 7.13 1.00 9.37
CA VAL A 40 7.86 0.21 10.38
C VAL A 40 9.32 0.64 10.56
N LYS A 41 9.82 1.61 9.77
CA LYS A 41 11.23 2.06 9.84
C LYS A 41 11.39 3.37 10.59
N SER A 42 10.65 4.41 10.19
CA SER A 42 10.80 5.74 10.78
C SER A 42 9.61 6.19 11.62
N GLY A 43 8.48 5.46 11.56
CA GLY A 43 7.24 5.84 12.23
C GLY A 43 6.59 7.09 11.62
N ASN A 44 6.88 7.42 10.35
CA ASN A 44 6.26 8.54 9.65
C ASN A 44 5.40 8.00 8.49
N GLU A 45 4.13 7.73 8.79
CA GLU A 45 3.23 7.07 7.87
C GLU A 45 2.93 7.94 6.66
N THR A 46 2.82 9.26 6.84
CA THR A 46 2.51 10.18 5.71
C THR A 46 3.64 10.21 4.69
N ASN A 47 4.90 10.27 5.15
CA ASN A 47 6.06 10.24 4.24
C ASN A 47 6.17 8.89 3.52
N PHE A 48 5.85 7.80 4.21
CA PHE A 48 5.84 6.47 3.62
C PHE A 48 4.74 6.35 2.55
N TRP A 49 3.49 6.68 2.87
CA TRP A 49 2.38 6.65 1.91
C TRP A 49 2.61 7.58 0.71
N GLN A 50 3.18 8.77 0.95
CA GLN A 50 3.59 9.67 -0.13
C GLN A 50 4.60 9.02 -1.07
N SER A 51 5.61 8.35 -0.51
CA SER A 51 6.65 7.69 -1.30
C SER A 51 6.07 6.54 -2.13
N GLU A 52 5.20 5.73 -1.53
CA GLU A 52 4.50 4.64 -2.22
C GLU A 52 3.56 5.14 -3.32
N TRP A 53 2.78 6.19 -3.07
CA TRP A 53 1.92 6.78 -4.11
C TRP A 53 2.75 7.35 -5.26
N ASN A 54 3.71 8.22 -4.97
CA ASN A 54 4.48 8.92 -6.00
C ASN A 54 5.28 7.94 -6.87
N LYS A 55 5.83 6.88 -6.26
CA LYS A 55 6.65 5.89 -6.96
C LYS A 55 5.81 4.80 -7.64
N HIS A 56 4.74 4.33 -7.02
CA HIS A 56 3.99 3.16 -7.51
C HIS A 56 2.54 3.47 -7.85
N GLY A 57 1.82 4.21 -7.00
CA GLY A 57 0.41 4.52 -7.21
C GLY A 57 0.13 5.35 -8.48
N THR A 58 1.01 6.28 -8.83
CA THR A 58 0.94 7.07 -10.08
C THR A 58 0.91 6.19 -11.34
N CYS A 59 1.49 5.00 -11.30
CA CYS A 59 1.47 4.06 -12.42
C CYS A 59 0.11 3.40 -12.65
N SER A 60 -0.80 3.47 -11.69
CA SER A 60 -2.20 3.01 -11.79
C SER A 60 -3.22 4.16 -11.84
N GLU A 61 -2.78 5.43 -11.90
CA GLU A 61 -3.69 6.58 -11.74
C GLU A 61 -4.83 6.63 -12.78
N ARG A 62 -4.61 6.01 -13.95
CA ARG A 62 -5.64 5.91 -15.00
C ARG A 62 -6.84 5.04 -14.61
N THR A 63 -6.68 4.12 -13.64
CA THR A 63 -7.72 3.19 -13.19
C THR A 63 -8.09 3.38 -11.74
N LEU A 64 -7.12 3.70 -10.87
CA LEU A 64 -7.29 3.96 -9.46
C LEU A 64 -6.76 5.35 -9.14
N ASN A 65 -7.65 6.27 -8.78
CA ASN A 65 -7.19 7.54 -8.21
C ASN A 65 -6.52 7.30 -6.84
N GLN A 66 -5.87 8.33 -6.29
CA GLN A 66 -5.11 8.18 -5.04
C GLN A 66 -5.93 7.58 -3.89
N MET A 67 -7.18 8.01 -3.71
CA MET A 67 -8.05 7.48 -2.66
C MET A 67 -8.32 5.98 -2.87
N GLN A 68 -8.75 5.61 -4.09
CA GLN A 68 -9.04 4.23 -4.46
C GLN A 68 -7.82 3.31 -4.36
N TYR A 69 -6.62 3.81 -4.67
CA TYR A 69 -5.39 3.05 -4.51
C TYR A 69 -5.14 2.65 -3.04
N PHE A 70 -5.38 3.56 -2.12
CA PHE A 70 -5.22 3.30 -0.69
C PHE A 70 -6.35 2.43 -0.13
N GLU A 71 -7.61 2.68 -0.52
CA GLU A 71 -8.75 1.80 -0.17
C GLU A 71 -8.49 0.37 -0.63
N ARG A 72 -8.08 0.19 -1.90
CA ARG A 72 -7.77 -1.13 -2.43
C ARG A 72 -6.65 -1.83 -1.68
N SER A 73 -5.66 -1.08 -1.23
CA SER A 73 -4.53 -1.63 -0.46
C SER A 73 -4.96 -2.07 0.94
N ASP A 74 -5.82 -1.29 1.60
CA ASP A 74 -6.43 -1.65 2.89
C ASP A 74 -7.32 -2.89 2.76
N GLU A 75 -8.17 -2.95 1.73
CA GLU A 75 -9.00 -4.13 1.43
C GLU A 75 -8.16 -5.39 1.20
N MET A 76 -7.06 -5.28 0.45
CA MET A 76 -6.15 -6.40 0.20
C MET A 76 -5.54 -6.93 1.48
N TRP A 77 -5.12 -6.05 2.40
CA TRP A 77 -4.60 -6.45 3.70
C TRP A 77 -5.66 -7.17 4.54
N ASN A 78 -6.88 -6.64 4.59
CA ASN A 78 -8.00 -7.24 5.34
C ASN A 78 -8.46 -8.59 4.76
N SER A 79 -8.28 -8.82 3.46
CA SER A 79 -8.71 -10.05 2.78
C SER A 79 -7.86 -11.27 3.14
N TYR A 80 -6.63 -11.08 3.62
CA TYR A 80 -5.68 -12.17 3.85
C TYR A 80 -4.94 -12.01 5.18
N ASN A 81 -5.45 -12.67 6.23
CA ASN A 81 -4.72 -12.78 7.49
C ASN A 81 -3.59 -13.82 7.36
N ILE A 82 -2.46 -13.38 6.79
CA ILE A 82 -1.29 -14.23 6.52
C ILE A 82 -0.79 -14.91 7.81
N THR A 83 -0.85 -14.22 8.95
CA THR A 83 -0.46 -14.79 10.24
C THR A 83 -1.28 -16.03 10.58
N GLU A 84 -2.61 -15.95 10.50
CA GLU A 84 -3.48 -17.10 10.78
C GLU A 84 -3.36 -18.19 9.70
N ILE A 85 -3.23 -17.81 8.43
CA ILE A 85 -3.00 -18.76 7.33
C ILE A 85 -1.74 -19.60 7.58
N LEU A 86 -0.62 -18.95 7.92
CA LEU A 86 0.65 -19.64 8.18
C LEU A 86 0.62 -20.44 9.49
N LYS A 87 0.01 -19.89 10.54
CA LYS A 87 -0.14 -20.57 11.83
C LYS A 87 -0.97 -21.85 11.71
N ASN A 88 -2.03 -21.86 10.92
CA ASN A 88 -2.83 -23.06 10.64
C ASN A 88 -2.04 -24.15 9.89
N ALA A 89 -0.98 -23.76 9.18
CA ALA A 89 -0.01 -24.67 8.56
C ALA A 89 1.19 -25.00 9.48
N SER A 90 1.12 -24.64 10.77
CA SER A 90 2.21 -24.78 11.76
C SER A 90 3.49 -24.02 11.40
N ILE A 91 3.38 -22.99 10.55
CA ILE A 91 4.48 -22.07 10.21
C ILE A 91 4.34 -20.84 11.10
N VAL A 92 5.22 -20.73 12.09
CA VAL A 92 5.24 -19.60 13.04
C VAL A 92 6.55 -18.83 12.93
N PRO A 93 6.54 -17.49 13.13
CA PRO A 93 7.77 -16.72 13.23
C PRO A 93 8.66 -17.28 14.33
N HIS A 94 9.94 -17.50 14.02
CA HIS A 94 10.95 -17.89 15.00
C HIS A 94 11.88 -16.70 15.28
N PRO A 95 12.28 -16.44 16.54
CA PRO A 95 13.20 -15.37 16.89
C PRO A 95 14.58 -15.50 16.25
#